data_AF-A0A815N2D5-F1
#
_entry.id   AF-A0A815N2D5-F1
#
_cell.length_a   1.000
_cell.length_b   1.000
_cell.length_c   1.000
_cell.angle_alpha   90.00
_cell.angle_beta   90.00
_cell.angle_gamma   90.00
#
_symmetry.space_group_name_H-M   'P 1'
#
loop_
_entity.id
_entity.type
_entity.pdbx_description
1 polymer ?
#
loop_
_entity_poly.entity_id
_entity_poly.type
_entity_poly.pdbx_seq_one_letter_code
_entity_poly.pdbx_strand_id
1 'polypeptide(L)'
;DHPNVPPLAYVRPTPDMYISTTSKDVQPDGAIIIPYLLNWHHPNSNLADLLKTTSNAFSQSPPVYSTSDMTNRTTLYSATASSKPTPIGMGQKSSKISKSIDGQNHANRFSDMTSEPRRMLLPIQGFEKMSLVSLEEAINPLRSIIPDVEQMAWIAKQNCNHPKDGLTIDESASIMLYTLEWEPHEQSLYTKLNMALRASNREGLKSWFLYLRLIINALQKLPSTHCIAYRGIKADLSTQYSRGSMIVWWGFSSCSLSIETLQTERFLGKTGSRTLFSIECDSAKNIRSHSFYAEEDEVLLLPARQFEVMGCLDQGNGLHIIQLKETQPKFSLIKLDPS
;
A
#
# COMPACT_ATOMS: atom_id res chain seq x y z
N ASP A 1 -31.96 8.72 17.76
CA ASP A 1 -31.31 8.62 19.09
C ASP A 1 -30.49 9.85 19.50
N HIS A 2 -30.77 11.04 18.95
CA HIS A 2 -30.22 12.30 19.48
C HIS A 2 -30.90 12.63 20.83
N PRO A 3 -30.17 13.11 21.85
CA PRO A 3 -28.79 13.59 21.82
C PRO A 3 -27.69 12.56 22.13
N ASN A 4 -28.01 11.28 22.36
CA ASN A 4 -27.00 10.26 22.69
C ASN A 4 -26.08 9.89 21.53
N VAL A 5 -26.53 10.07 20.29
CA VAL A 5 -25.76 9.90 19.05
C VAL A 5 -25.51 11.28 18.40
N PRO A 6 -24.33 11.52 17.80
CA PRO A 6 -24.05 12.79 17.12
C PRO A 6 -25.08 13.10 16.04
N PRO A 7 -25.40 14.39 15.82
CA PRO A 7 -26.18 14.79 14.66
C PRO A 7 -25.36 14.57 13.37
N LEU A 8 -26.05 14.34 12.26
CA LEU A 8 -25.41 14.40 10.94
C LEU A 8 -25.31 15.87 10.49
N ALA A 9 -24.09 16.32 10.19
CA ALA A 9 -23.84 17.70 9.78
C ALA A 9 -23.10 17.72 8.43
N TYR A 10 -23.52 18.62 7.53
CA TYR A 10 -23.02 18.68 6.16
C TYR A 10 -22.77 20.13 5.71
N VAL A 11 -21.76 20.31 4.87
CA VAL A 11 -21.58 21.48 4.01
C VAL A 11 -22.21 21.22 2.66
N ARG A 12 -23.01 22.17 2.16
CA ARG A 12 -23.62 22.09 0.83
C ARG A 12 -23.11 23.24 -0.03
N PRO A 13 -22.14 22.98 -0.92
CA PRO A 13 -21.67 23.97 -1.89
C PRO A 13 -22.80 24.42 -2.83
N THR A 14 -22.75 25.68 -3.25
CA THR A 14 -23.52 26.14 -4.41
C THR A 14 -22.89 25.62 -5.72
N PRO A 15 -23.60 25.69 -6.88
CA PRO A 15 -23.07 25.16 -8.14
C PRO A 15 -21.73 25.76 -8.61
N ASP A 16 -21.40 26.95 -8.14
CA ASP A 16 -20.16 27.68 -8.40
C ASP A 16 -19.08 27.44 -7.33
N MET A 17 -19.29 26.51 -6.42
CA MET A 17 -18.39 26.17 -5.32
C MET A 17 -18.00 24.69 -5.33
N TYR A 18 -16.81 24.38 -4.79
CA TYR A 18 -16.36 23.01 -4.58
C TYR A 18 -15.80 22.82 -3.16
N ILE A 19 -15.98 21.62 -2.60
CA ILE A 19 -15.34 21.22 -1.35
C ILE A 19 -13.88 20.90 -1.65
N SER A 20 -12.96 21.48 -0.88
CA SER A 20 -11.55 21.21 -1.03
C SER A 20 -11.25 19.73 -0.75
N THR A 21 -10.60 19.06 -1.70
CA THR A 21 -10.17 17.66 -1.56
C THR A 21 -9.05 17.50 -0.52
N THR A 22 -8.49 18.60 -0.01
CA THR A 22 -7.50 18.60 1.06
C THR A 22 -8.07 19.08 2.40
N SER A 23 -9.40 19.26 2.51
CA SER A 23 -10.03 19.62 3.78
C SER A 23 -9.84 18.49 4.80
N LYS A 24 -9.44 18.85 6.02
CA LYS A 24 -9.31 17.90 7.14
C LYS A 24 -10.60 17.75 7.93
N ASP A 25 -11.52 18.70 7.76
CA ASP A 25 -12.72 18.86 8.58
C ASP A 25 -14.01 18.50 7.83
N VAL A 26 -13.95 18.34 6.50
CA VAL A 26 -15.10 18.04 5.63
C VAL A 26 -14.71 17.01 4.57
N GLN A 27 -15.51 15.94 4.46
CA GLN A 27 -15.33 14.90 3.44
C GLN A 27 -15.80 15.38 2.04
N PRO A 28 -15.38 14.72 0.95
CA PRO A 28 -15.76 15.12 -0.42
C PRO A 28 -17.27 15.14 -0.68
N ASP A 29 -18.05 14.37 0.05
CA ASP A 29 -19.53 14.33 -0.02
C ASP A 29 -20.21 15.47 0.79
N GLY A 30 -19.42 16.29 1.49
CA GLY A 30 -19.87 17.38 2.34
C GLY A 30 -20.05 17.02 3.81
N ALA A 31 -19.84 15.76 4.22
CA ALA A 31 -19.99 15.38 5.63
C ALA A 31 -18.94 16.06 6.51
N ILE A 32 -19.36 16.70 7.60
CA ILE A 32 -18.46 17.36 8.55
C ILE A 32 -17.91 16.31 9.52
N ILE A 33 -16.58 16.23 9.62
CA ILE A 33 -15.86 15.22 10.42
C ILE A 33 -14.91 15.82 11.46
N ILE A 34 -15.25 17.00 11.97
CA ILE A 34 -14.43 17.65 13.01
C ILE A 34 -14.31 16.77 14.27
N PRO A 35 -13.17 16.84 15.01
CA PRO A 35 -12.94 15.99 16.18
C PRO A 35 -14.04 16.04 17.24
N TYR A 36 -14.74 17.18 17.37
CA TYR A 36 -15.86 17.33 18.29
C TYR A 36 -17.06 16.43 17.95
N LEU A 37 -17.33 16.22 16.65
CA LEU A 37 -18.43 15.37 16.18
C LEU A 37 -18.04 13.88 16.22
N LEU A 38 -16.77 13.55 15.99
CA LEU A 38 -16.22 12.19 16.11
C LEU A 38 -16.20 11.69 17.57
N ASN A 39 -15.97 12.60 18.54
CA ASN A 39 -15.93 12.29 19.96
C ASN A 39 -17.23 12.71 20.70
N TRP A 40 -18.37 12.71 20.00
CA TRP A 40 -19.64 13.13 20.58
C TRP A 40 -20.04 12.24 21.76
N HIS A 41 -20.27 12.86 22.91
CA HIS A 41 -20.62 12.16 24.15
C HIS A 41 -21.61 12.99 24.97
N HIS A 42 -22.90 12.66 24.91
CA HIS A 42 -23.91 13.30 25.75
C HIS A 42 -23.72 12.94 27.25
N PRO A 43 -23.93 13.86 28.21
CA PRO A 43 -24.42 15.23 28.08
C PRO A 43 -23.33 16.29 27.81
N ASN A 44 -22.06 15.87 27.72
CA ASN A 44 -20.93 16.78 27.56
C ASN A 44 -20.88 17.43 26.17
N SER A 45 -21.46 16.77 25.16
CA SER A 45 -21.61 17.32 23.81
C SER A 45 -23.01 17.87 23.57
N ASN A 46 -23.07 19.11 23.08
CA ASN A 46 -24.30 19.79 22.65
C ASN A 46 -24.14 20.50 21.30
N LEU A 47 -25.26 20.93 20.71
CA LEU A 47 -25.30 21.58 19.39
C LEU A 47 -24.69 23.00 19.39
N ALA A 48 -24.74 23.73 20.50
CA ALA A 48 -24.18 25.08 20.57
C ALA A 48 -22.65 25.04 20.45
N ASP A 49 -22.02 24.12 21.18
CA ASP A 49 -20.58 23.87 21.10
C ASP A 49 -20.17 23.26 19.75
N LEU A 50 -21.03 22.43 19.13
CA LEU A 50 -20.81 21.95 17.76
C LEU A 50 -20.72 23.11 16.76
N LEU A 51 -21.66 24.07 16.81
CA LEU A 51 -21.66 25.22 15.92
C LEU A 51 -20.42 26.11 16.15
N LYS A 52 -20.04 26.32 17.41
CA LYS A 52 -18.85 27.12 17.76
C LYS A 52 -17.56 26.46 17.27
N THR A 53 -17.41 25.16 17.50
CA THR A 53 -16.22 24.40 17.05
C THR A 53 -16.15 24.31 15.53
N THR A 54 -17.27 24.10 14.85
CA THR A 54 -17.35 24.10 13.38
C THR A 54 -16.97 25.46 12.79
N SER A 55 -17.52 26.55 13.33
CA SER A 55 -17.18 27.91 12.89
C SER A 55 -15.69 28.22 13.08
N ASN A 56 -15.14 27.87 14.24
CA ASN A 56 -13.71 28.02 14.51
C ASN A 56 -12.85 27.22 13.53
N ALA A 57 -13.18 25.95 13.28
CA ALA A 57 -12.46 25.11 12.32
C ALA A 57 -12.50 25.70 10.90
N PHE A 58 -13.68 26.10 10.41
CA PHE A 58 -13.83 26.62 9.05
C PHE A 58 -13.24 28.03 8.87
N SER A 59 -13.12 28.82 9.93
CA SER A 59 -12.39 30.10 9.88
C SER A 59 -10.88 29.92 9.71
N GLN A 60 -10.31 28.82 10.21
CA GLN A 60 -8.89 28.50 10.08
C GLN A 60 -8.60 27.78 8.77
N SER A 61 -9.47 26.84 8.38
CA SER A 61 -9.36 26.08 7.14
C SER A 61 -10.72 26.08 6.42
N PRO A 62 -10.94 27.03 5.49
CA PRO A 62 -12.17 27.08 4.71
C PRO A 62 -12.38 25.77 3.93
N PRO A 63 -13.49 25.05 4.12
CA PRO A 63 -13.70 23.77 3.44
C PRO A 63 -14.19 23.94 2.00
N VAL A 64 -14.65 25.13 1.60
CA VAL A 64 -15.28 25.40 0.30
C VAL A 64 -14.63 26.59 -0.39
N TYR A 65 -14.41 26.46 -1.69
CA TYR A 65 -13.77 27.48 -2.53
C TYR A 65 -14.60 27.76 -3.80
N SER A 66 -14.40 28.92 -4.43
CA SER A 66 -15.06 29.23 -5.70
C SER A 66 -14.42 28.47 -6.86
N THR A 67 -15.24 27.95 -7.76
CA THR A 67 -14.81 27.33 -9.02
C THR A 67 -14.08 28.30 -9.96
N SER A 68 -14.24 29.62 -9.76
CA SER A 68 -13.50 30.65 -10.50
C SER A 68 -12.00 30.73 -10.14
N ASP A 69 -11.60 30.23 -8.96
CA ASP A 69 -10.18 30.10 -8.59
C ASP A 69 -9.48 28.96 -9.35
N MET A 70 -10.25 27.97 -9.84
CA MET A 70 -9.73 26.85 -10.61
C MET A 70 -9.37 27.26 -12.05
N THR A 71 -10.08 28.24 -12.63
CA THR A 71 -9.79 28.78 -13.96
C THR A 71 -8.60 29.73 -13.98
N ASN A 72 -8.34 30.49 -12.90
CA ASN A 72 -7.18 31.40 -12.83
C ASN A 72 -5.81 30.71 -12.69
N ARG A 73 -5.75 29.45 -12.22
CA ARG A 73 -4.50 28.67 -12.23
C ARG A 73 -4.14 28.06 -13.59
N THR A 74 -5.09 28.04 -14.53
CA THR A 74 -4.90 27.43 -15.86
C THR A 74 -4.50 28.47 -16.93
N THR A 75 -4.71 29.77 -16.69
CA THR A 75 -4.52 30.84 -17.69
C THR A 75 -3.13 31.45 -17.78
N LEU A 76 -2.15 31.07 -16.94
CA LEU A 76 -0.75 31.54 -17.06
C LEU A 76 0.11 30.75 -18.05
N TYR A 77 -0.39 29.65 -18.62
CA TYR A 77 0.36 28.80 -19.56
C TYR A 77 -0.22 28.73 -20.97
N SER A 78 -1.16 29.61 -21.32
CA SER A 78 -1.78 29.58 -22.66
C SER A 78 -2.05 30.97 -23.21
N ALA A 79 -1.00 31.79 -23.29
CA ALA A 79 -0.94 32.90 -24.23
C ALA A 79 -0.22 32.42 -25.50
N THR A 80 -0.98 31.98 -26.50
CA THR A 80 -0.80 32.26 -27.94
C THR A 80 -1.81 31.47 -28.78
N ALA A 81 -2.31 32.14 -29.83
CA ALA A 81 -3.15 31.65 -30.93
C ALA A 81 -4.68 31.56 -30.70
N SER A 82 -5.34 32.59 -31.21
CA SER A 82 -6.77 32.80 -31.45
C SER A 82 -7.27 32.02 -32.69
N SER A 83 -8.44 31.38 -32.60
CA SER A 83 -9.66 31.69 -33.40
C SER A 83 -10.74 30.59 -33.31
N LYS A 84 -11.99 31.00 -33.06
CA LYS A 84 -13.27 30.23 -33.09
C LYS A 84 -13.85 30.18 -34.54
N PRO A 85 -15.01 29.55 -34.88
CA PRO A 85 -16.04 28.86 -34.06
C PRO A 85 -16.63 27.50 -34.61
N THR A 86 -17.32 26.81 -33.69
CA THR A 86 -18.49 25.85 -33.70
C THR A 86 -19.53 25.85 -34.85
N PRO A 87 -20.60 24.99 -34.91
CA PRO A 87 -21.02 23.80 -34.10
C PRO A 87 -21.75 22.62 -34.85
N ILE A 88 -22.27 21.64 -34.06
CA ILE A 88 -23.52 20.82 -34.17
C ILE A 88 -23.40 19.33 -34.53
N GLY A 89 -23.91 18.47 -33.63
CA GLY A 89 -24.33 17.09 -33.93
C GLY A 89 -24.70 16.26 -32.69
N MET A 90 -26.01 16.17 -32.37
CA MET A 90 -26.59 15.29 -31.34
C MET A 90 -26.47 13.79 -31.70
N GLY A 91 -26.34 12.93 -30.67
CA GLY A 91 -26.55 11.48 -30.80
C GLY A 91 -26.43 10.75 -29.45
N GLN A 92 -27.53 10.13 -29.00
CA GLN A 92 -27.69 9.48 -27.69
C GLN A 92 -27.20 8.01 -27.64
N LYS A 93 -27.05 7.52 -26.39
CA LYS A 93 -27.13 6.13 -25.88
C LYS A 93 -25.87 5.25 -25.94
N SER A 94 -25.25 4.99 -24.78
CA SER A 94 -25.51 3.76 -23.99
C SER A 94 -24.56 3.61 -22.80
N SER A 95 -25.11 2.96 -21.77
CA SER A 95 -24.59 2.61 -20.45
C SER A 95 -23.19 1.98 -20.38
N LYS A 96 -22.40 2.40 -19.38
CA LYS A 96 -21.65 1.50 -18.48
C LYS A 96 -21.34 2.25 -17.18
N ILE A 97 -22.08 1.90 -16.14
CA ILE A 97 -21.81 2.30 -14.75
C ILE A 97 -20.60 1.49 -14.30
N SER A 98 -19.40 2.10 -14.31
CA SER A 98 -18.26 1.59 -13.55
C SER A 98 -18.34 2.17 -12.14
N LYS A 99 -18.68 1.33 -11.16
CA LYS A 99 -18.51 1.64 -9.74
C LYS A 99 -17.02 1.78 -9.46
N SER A 100 -16.53 3.00 -9.27
CA SER A 100 -15.21 3.25 -8.67
C SER A 100 -15.41 3.34 -7.16
N ILE A 101 -15.00 2.27 -6.48
CA ILE A 101 -14.94 2.14 -5.03
C ILE A 101 -13.83 3.07 -4.50
N ASP A 102 -14.08 3.59 -3.30
CA ASP A 102 -13.27 4.43 -2.43
C ASP A 102 -11.74 4.32 -2.63
N GLY A 103 -11.14 5.45 -3.01
CA GLY A 103 -9.69 5.60 -3.14
C GLY A 103 -9.03 5.90 -1.80
N GLN A 104 -8.80 4.87 -0.99
CA GLN A 104 -7.80 4.90 0.08
C GLN A 104 -6.43 4.46 -0.51
N ASN A 105 -5.35 5.13 -0.10
CA ASN A 105 -4.00 5.02 -0.71
C ASN A 105 -3.20 3.80 -0.19
N HIS A 106 -3.45 2.58 -0.69
CA HIS A 106 -2.83 1.36 -0.15
C HIS A 106 -1.58 0.82 -0.92
N ALA A 107 -0.73 1.64 -1.53
CA ALA A 107 0.43 1.14 -2.33
C ALA A 107 1.79 1.32 -1.65
N ASN A 108 1.82 1.65 -0.36
CA ASN A 108 3.08 1.95 0.32
C ASN A 108 3.98 0.70 0.45
N ARG A 109 3.40 -0.51 0.37
CA ARG A 109 4.14 -1.78 0.37
C ARG A 109 5.05 -1.99 -0.85
N PHE A 110 4.76 -1.30 -1.96
CA PHE A 110 5.59 -1.32 -3.15
C PHE A 110 6.81 -0.38 -3.03
N SER A 111 6.78 0.59 -2.12
CA SER A 111 7.81 1.63 -1.97
C SER A 111 8.79 1.42 -0.79
N ASP A 112 8.52 0.47 0.10
CA ASP A 112 9.33 0.18 1.31
C ASP A 112 10.67 -0.53 1.00
N MET A 113 11.57 0.10 0.25
CA MET A 113 12.86 -0.51 -0.15
C MET A 113 14.07 0.42 0.06
N THR A 114 13.83 1.63 0.56
CA THR A 114 14.86 2.65 0.83
C THR A 114 15.80 2.28 2.00
N SER A 115 15.50 1.20 2.73
CA SER A 115 16.16 0.77 3.96
C SER A 115 16.90 -0.58 3.86
N GLU A 116 17.10 -1.12 2.65
CA GLU A 116 17.85 -2.38 2.49
C GLU A 116 19.32 -2.22 2.97
N PRO A 117 19.83 -3.17 3.78
CA PRO A 117 21.18 -3.08 4.33
C PRO A 117 22.23 -3.24 3.23
N ARG A 118 23.24 -2.37 3.25
CA ARG A 118 24.37 -2.40 2.29
C ARG A 118 25.42 -3.49 2.58
N ARG A 119 25.08 -4.47 3.41
CA ARG A 119 25.95 -5.58 3.80
C ARG A 119 25.18 -6.88 3.87
N MET A 120 25.89 -7.99 3.71
CA MET A 120 25.34 -9.31 3.95
C MET A 120 24.95 -9.44 5.43
N LEU A 121 23.72 -9.85 5.70
CA LEU A 121 23.26 -10.21 7.04
C LEU A 121 23.42 -11.72 7.28
N LEU A 122 23.29 -12.11 8.55
CA LEU A 122 23.19 -13.53 8.90
C LEU A 122 21.90 -14.13 8.29
N PRO A 123 21.93 -15.41 7.86
CA PRO A 123 20.77 -16.11 7.32
C PRO A 123 19.57 -16.09 8.28
N ILE A 124 18.37 -16.07 7.72
CA ILE A 124 17.11 -16.19 8.45
C ILE A 124 16.87 -17.69 8.73
N GLN A 125 16.96 -18.07 10.00
CA GLN A 125 16.86 -19.46 10.46
C GLN A 125 16.30 -19.52 11.90
N GLY A 126 15.83 -20.70 12.29
CA GLY A 126 15.18 -20.99 13.57
C GLY A 126 13.65 -20.99 13.49
N PHE A 127 13.05 -20.25 12.56
CA PHE A 127 11.60 -20.23 12.39
C PHE A 127 11.07 -21.54 11.78
N GLU A 128 11.88 -22.24 10.98
CA GLU A 128 11.53 -23.54 10.37
C GLU A 128 11.30 -24.63 11.41
N LYS A 129 11.85 -24.46 12.62
CA LYS A 129 11.70 -25.40 13.74
C LYS A 129 10.42 -25.17 14.54
N MET A 130 9.71 -24.08 14.26
CA MET A 130 8.45 -23.78 14.94
C MET A 130 7.33 -24.68 14.42
N SER A 131 6.39 -25.04 15.29
CA SER A 131 5.17 -25.71 14.88
C SER A 131 4.33 -24.79 13.99
N LEU A 132 3.63 -25.39 13.02
CA LEU A 132 2.54 -24.69 12.33
C LEU A 132 1.39 -24.52 13.33
N VAL A 133 0.91 -23.29 13.43
CA VAL A 133 -0.08 -22.83 14.42
C VAL A 133 -1.18 -22.03 13.72
N SER A 134 -2.26 -21.71 14.42
CA SER A 134 -3.30 -20.84 13.86
C SER A 134 -2.78 -19.41 13.66
N LEU A 135 -3.48 -18.60 12.86
CA LEU A 135 -3.09 -17.20 12.67
C LEU A 135 -3.09 -16.43 14.00
N GLU A 136 -4.08 -16.67 14.87
CA GLU A 136 -4.17 -16.05 16.20
C GLU A 136 -2.95 -16.38 17.06
N GLU A 137 -2.56 -17.65 17.11
CA GLU A 137 -1.36 -18.08 17.83
C GLU A 137 -0.09 -17.48 17.21
N ALA A 138 -0.03 -17.37 15.89
CA ALA A 138 1.11 -16.83 15.17
C ALA A 138 1.35 -15.34 15.45
N ILE A 139 0.28 -14.56 15.63
CA ILE A 139 0.37 -13.11 15.91
C ILE A 139 0.46 -12.78 17.39
N ASN A 140 0.26 -13.75 18.29
CA ASN A 140 0.30 -13.51 19.75
C ASN A 140 1.56 -12.77 20.23
N PRO A 141 2.78 -13.11 19.78
CA PRO A 141 3.99 -12.38 20.19
C PRO A 141 4.08 -10.96 19.59
N LEU A 142 3.26 -10.65 18.57
CA LEU A 142 3.28 -9.38 17.83
C LEU A 142 2.33 -8.34 18.42
N ARG A 143 1.42 -8.71 19.33
CA ARG A 143 0.42 -7.81 19.93
C ARG A 143 1.03 -6.57 20.60
N SER A 144 2.24 -6.68 21.14
CA SER A 144 2.96 -5.56 21.76
C SER A 144 3.75 -4.70 20.75
N ILE A 145 3.96 -5.22 19.53
CA ILE A 145 4.75 -4.58 18.47
C ILE A 145 3.83 -3.84 17.50
N ILE A 146 2.65 -4.40 17.26
CA ILE A 146 1.70 -3.97 16.24
C ILE A 146 0.34 -3.76 16.92
N PRO A 147 -0.08 -2.50 17.14
CA PRO A 147 -1.44 -2.19 17.55
C PRO A 147 -2.44 -2.80 16.54
N ASP A 148 -3.59 -3.24 17.04
CA ASP A 148 -4.72 -3.74 16.23
C ASP A 148 -4.46 -4.99 15.37
N VAL A 149 -3.30 -5.65 15.50
CA VAL A 149 -2.97 -6.86 14.72
C VAL A 149 -4.00 -7.98 14.89
N GLU A 150 -4.62 -8.11 16.07
CA GLU A 150 -5.67 -9.10 16.31
C GLU A 150 -6.95 -8.79 15.52
N GLN A 151 -7.35 -7.52 15.50
CA GLN A 151 -8.51 -7.08 14.74
C GLN A 151 -8.27 -7.27 13.23
N MET A 152 -7.09 -6.88 12.74
CA MET A 152 -6.73 -7.04 11.33
C MET A 152 -6.62 -8.51 10.93
N ALA A 153 -6.07 -9.36 11.78
CA ALA A 153 -6.04 -10.81 11.55
C ALA A 153 -7.45 -11.42 11.52
N TRP A 154 -8.35 -10.97 12.39
CA TRP A 154 -9.74 -11.40 12.36
C TRP A 154 -10.40 -11.01 11.02
N ILE A 155 -10.23 -9.76 10.57
CA ILE A 155 -10.74 -9.30 9.26
C ILE A 155 -10.17 -10.15 8.12
N ALA A 156 -8.86 -10.41 8.12
CA ALA A 156 -8.21 -11.25 7.12
C ALA A 156 -8.81 -12.67 7.07
N LYS A 157 -9.07 -13.29 8.22
CA LYS A 157 -9.71 -14.62 8.27
C LYS A 157 -11.15 -14.61 7.75
N GLN A 158 -11.95 -13.59 8.05
CA GLN A 158 -13.33 -13.50 7.55
C GLN A 158 -13.41 -13.47 6.02
N ASN A 159 -12.36 -13.00 5.36
CA ASN A 159 -12.26 -12.93 3.90
C ASN A 159 -11.65 -14.21 3.27
N CYS A 160 -11.29 -15.21 4.08
CA CYS A 160 -10.62 -16.45 3.64
C CYS A 160 -11.47 -17.71 3.80
N ASN A 161 -12.81 -17.61 3.74
CA ASN A 161 -13.71 -18.74 4.04
C ASN A 161 -13.53 -19.97 3.11
N HIS A 162 -13.11 -19.76 1.86
CA HIS A 162 -12.86 -20.81 0.87
C HIS A 162 -11.51 -20.59 0.17
N PRO A 163 -10.39 -20.88 0.87
CA PRO A 163 -9.06 -20.63 0.33
C PRO A 163 -8.81 -21.54 -0.90
N LYS A 164 -8.21 -20.95 -1.93
CA LYS A 164 -7.76 -21.68 -3.13
C LYS A 164 -6.39 -22.33 -2.90
N ASP A 165 -5.90 -23.02 -3.92
CA ASP A 165 -4.49 -23.47 -4.01
C ASP A 165 -4.05 -24.44 -2.89
N GLY A 166 -5.01 -25.13 -2.28
CA GLY A 166 -4.75 -26.11 -1.21
C GLY A 166 -4.30 -25.49 0.12
N LEU A 167 -4.48 -24.18 0.29
CA LEU A 167 -4.16 -23.49 1.54
C LEU A 167 -5.24 -23.73 2.59
N THR A 168 -4.84 -23.74 3.86
CA THR A 168 -5.79 -23.63 4.97
C THR A 168 -6.29 -22.19 5.10
N ILE A 169 -7.35 -21.99 5.89
CA ILE A 169 -7.88 -20.65 6.19
C ILE A 169 -6.78 -19.78 6.84
N ASP A 170 -6.04 -20.34 7.81
CA ASP A 170 -4.96 -19.62 8.50
C ASP A 170 -3.80 -19.26 7.55
N GLU A 171 -3.44 -20.15 6.64
CA GLU A 171 -2.40 -19.91 5.63
C GLU A 171 -2.80 -18.79 4.67
N SER A 172 -4.00 -18.87 4.08
CA SER A 172 -4.53 -17.82 3.21
C SER A 172 -4.67 -16.50 3.95
N ALA A 173 -5.19 -16.52 5.19
CA ALA A 173 -5.36 -15.32 5.99
C ALA A 173 -4.02 -14.70 6.42
N SER A 174 -2.96 -15.49 6.57
CA SER A 174 -1.62 -14.96 6.83
C SER A 174 -1.10 -14.13 5.67
N ILE A 175 -1.31 -14.59 4.42
CA ILE A 175 -0.96 -13.85 3.19
C ILE A 175 -1.83 -12.59 3.10
N MET A 176 -3.13 -12.73 3.34
CA MET A 176 -4.06 -11.61 3.28
C MET A 176 -3.70 -10.52 4.29
N LEU A 177 -3.38 -10.90 5.53
CA LEU A 177 -2.93 -9.98 6.58
C LEU A 177 -1.63 -9.27 6.21
N TYR A 178 -0.71 -9.95 5.53
CA TYR A 178 0.50 -9.31 5.01
C TYR A 178 0.17 -8.25 3.95
N THR A 179 -0.80 -8.52 3.07
CA THR A 179 -1.20 -7.55 2.03
C THR A 179 -2.08 -6.42 2.53
N LEU A 180 -2.74 -6.61 3.67
CA LEU A 180 -3.65 -5.64 4.25
C LEU A 180 -2.88 -4.42 4.75
N GLU A 181 -3.29 -3.23 4.32
CA GLU A 181 -2.71 -1.96 4.72
C GLU A 181 -3.75 -1.15 5.49
N TRP A 182 -3.36 -0.62 6.64
CA TRP A 182 -4.20 0.19 7.52
C TRP A 182 -3.45 1.41 8.05
N GLU A 183 -4.22 2.42 8.47
CA GLU A 183 -3.70 3.67 8.98
C GLU A 183 -3.48 3.62 10.51
N PRO A 184 -2.36 4.14 11.04
CA PRO A 184 -1.22 4.69 10.30
C PRO A 184 -0.43 3.60 9.55
N HIS A 185 -0.08 3.84 8.29
CA HIS A 185 0.65 2.89 7.43
C HIS A 185 1.89 2.25 8.10
N GLU A 186 2.62 3.00 8.93
CA GLU A 186 3.83 2.53 9.62
C GLU A 186 3.54 1.44 10.67
N GLN A 187 2.26 1.23 10.99
CA GLN A 187 1.76 0.20 11.89
C GLN A 187 1.23 -1.02 11.14
N SER A 188 1.15 -0.99 9.80
CA SER A 188 0.79 -2.16 9.01
C SER A 188 1.79 -3.31 9.22
N LEU A 189 1.29 -4.55 9.21
CA LEU A 189 2.10 -5.72 9.53
C LEU A 189 3.28 -5.89 8.57
N TYR A 190 3.07 -5.68 7.26
CA TYR A 190 4.17 -5.81 6.30
C TYR A 190 5.29 -4.81 6.57
N THR A 191 4.96 -3.57 6.96
CA THR A 191 5.94 -2.52 7.25
C THR A 191 6.83 -2.95 8.41
N LYS A 192 6.21 -3.37 9.53
CA LYS A 192 6.94 -3.84 10.71
C LYS A 192 7.73 -5.12 10.46
N LEU A 193 7.17 -6.06 9.70
CA LEU A 193 7.84 -7.32 9.35
C LEU A 193 9.07 -7.06 8.48
N ASN A 194 8.93 -6.27 7.42
CA ASN A 194 10.04 -5.97 6.52
C ASN A 194 11.14 -5.15 7.21
N MET A 195 10.78 -4.24 8.12
CA MET A 195 11.75 -3.59 9.00
C MET A 195 12.53 -4.60 9.85
N ALA A 196 11.84 -5.57 10.47
CA ALA A 196 12.48 -6.61 11.28
C ALA A 196 13.38 -7.54 10.43
N LEU A 197 12.98 -7.86 9.20
CA LEU A 197 13.75 -8.67 8.27
C LEU A 197 15.03 -7.97 7.77
N ARG A 198 15.01 -6.64 7.63
CA ARG A 198 16.17 -5.83 7.25
C ARG A 198 17.09 -5.48 8.43
N ALA A 199 16.62 -5.66 9.66
CA ALA A 199 17.41 -5.38 10.84
C ALA A 199 18.62 -6.32 10.94
N SER A 200 19.80 -5.75 11.22
CA SER A 200 21.02 -6.55 11.42
C SER A 200 20.96 -7.45 12.65
N ASN A 201 20.23 -7.02 13.69
CA ASN A 201 20.01 -7.81 14.89
C ASN A 201 18.85 -8.80 14.67
N ARG A 202 19.18 -10.10 14.58
CA ARG A 202 18.19 -11.16 14.39
C ARG A 202 17.38 -11.51 15.64
N GLU A 203 17.76 -11.01 16.81
CA GLU A 203 16.98 -11.25 18.04
C GLU A 203 15.57 -10.67 17.95
N GLY A 204 15.42 -9.48 17.36
CA GLY A 204 14.12 -8.85 17.14
C GLY A 204 13.21 -9.63 16.17
N LEU A 205 13.78 -10.54 15.37
CA LEU A 205 13.02 -11.39 14.45
C LEU A 205 12.38 -12.58 15.17
N LYS A 206 12.84 -12.96 16.37
CA LYS A 206 12.33 -14.15 17.07
C LYS A 206 10.84 -14.07 17.39
N SER A 207 10.32 -12.89 17.74
CA SER A 207 8.88 -12.68 17.95
C SER A 207 8.06 -12.96 16.69
N TRP A 208 8.67 -12.90 15.52
CA TRP A 208 8.02 -13.15 14.23
C TRP A 208 8.10 -14.60 13.78
N PHE A 209 8.80 -15.50 14.50
CA PHE A 209 9.07 -16.84 13.99
C PHE A 209 7.80 -17.67 13.76
N LEU A 210 6.77 -17.55 14.61
CA LEU A 210 5.50 -18.25 14.40
C LEU A 210 4.77 -17.73 13.15
N TYR A 211 4.73 -16.40 12.99
CA TYR A 211 4.13 -15.78 11.80
C TYR A 211 4.91 -16.10 10.52
N LEU A 212 6.25 -16.00 10.55
CA LEU A 212 7.13 -16.38 9.45
C LEU A 212 6.95 -17.85 9.07
N ARG A 213 6.85 -18.75 10.06
CA ARG A 213 6.58 -20.17 9.83
C ARG A 213 5.27 -20.36 9.06
N LEU A 214 4.21 -19.68 9.47
CA LEU A 214 2.89 -19.78 8.84
C LEU A 214 2.88 -19.22 7.40
N ILE A 215 3.31 -17.96 7.21
CA ILE A 215 3.25 -17.31 5.90
C ILE A 215 4.21 -17.94 4.88
N ILE A 216 5.43 -18.33 5.29
CA ILE A 216 6.37 -18.97 4.38
C ILE A 216 5.86 -20.35 3.97
N ASN A 217 5.30 -21.13 4.91
CA ASN A 217 4.67 -22.42 4.58
C ASN A 217 3.52 -22.25 3.58
N ALA A 218 2.66 -21.25 3.79
CA ALA A 218 1.58 -20.91 2.86
C ALA A 218 2.13 -20.59 1.45
N LEU A 219 3.14 -19.72 1.36
CA LEU A 219 3.74 -19.32 0.09
C LEU A 219 4.53 -20.43 -0.59
N GLN A 220 5.10 -21.39 0.16
CA GLN A 220 5.78 -22.56 -0.40
C GLN A 220 4.82 -23.52 -1.10
N LYS A 221 3.55 -23.59 -0.67
CA LYS A 221 2.50 -24.40 -1.33
C LYS A 221 2.06 -23.81 -2.67
N LEU A 222 2.19 -22.49 -2.85
CA LEU A 222 1.87 -21.84 -4.12
C LEU A 222 2.95 -22.15 -5.18
N PRO A 223 2.58 -22.31 -6.46
CA PRO A 223 3.54 -22.58 -7.52
C PRO A 223 4.51 -21.41 -7.69
N SER A 224 5.80 -21.72 -7.86
CA SER A 224 6.80 -20.72 -8.29
C SER A 224 6.63 -20.49 -9.79
N THR A 225 6.55 -19.22 -10.19
CA THR A 225 6.36 -18.83 -11.60
C THR A 225 7.54 -18.00 -12.07
N HIS A 226 8.08 -18.34 -13.24
CA HIS A 226 9.05 -17.49 -13.93
C HIS A 226 8.32 -16.34 -14.62
N CYS A 227 8.66 -15.09 -14.29
CA CYS A 227 8.01 -13.91 -14.85
C CYS A 227 8.87 -12.65 -14.73
N ILE A 228 8.50 -11.61 -15.48
CA ILE A 228 8.99 -10.25 -15.24
C ILE A 228 8.03 -9.56 -14.28
N ALA A 229 8.52 -9.18 -13.10
CA ALA A 229 7.78 -8.43 -12.10
C ALA A 229 8.27 -6.98 -12.03
N TYR A 230 7.37 -6.06 -11.70
CA TYR A 230 7.66 -4.64 -11.61
C TYR A 230 7.43 -4.11 -10.20
N ARG A 231 8.34 -3.24 -9.73
CA ARG A 231 8.22 -2.56 -8.43
C ARG A 231 8.62 -1.09 -8.57
N GLY A 232 7.74 -0.18 -8.15
CA GLY A 232 7.95 1.25 -8.24
C GLY A 232 8.23 1.88 -6.88
N ILE A 233 9.24 2.75 -6.80
CA ILE A 233 9.66 3.43 -5.58
C ILE A 233 9.75 4.92 -5.84
N LYS A 234 9.15 5.73 -4.97
CA LYS A 234 9.19 7.20 -5.02
C LYS A 234 10.45 7.77 -4.37
N ALA A 235 11.61 7.27 -4.78
CA ALA A 235 12.92 7.77 -4.40
C ALA A 235 13.95 7.42 -5.48
N ASP A 236 15.01 8.20 -5.59
CA ASP A 236 16.19 7.84 -6.38
C ASP A 236 17.06 6.85 -5.59
N LEU A 237 17.17 5.64 -6.14
CA LEU A 237 18.04 4.59 -5.64
C LEU A 237 19.19 4.27 -6.61
N SER A 238 19.34 5.00 -7.71
CA SER A 238 20.31 4.72 -8.78
C SER A 238 21.74 4.54 -8.26
N THR A 239 22.16 5.36 -7.30
CA THR A 239 23.50 5.30 -6.67
C THR A 239 23.74 4.05 -5.83
N GLN A 240 22.69 3.33 -5.45
CA GLN A 240 22.78 2.10 -4.64
C GLN A 240 22.92 0.85 -5.50
N TYR A 241 22.69 0.95 -6.81
CA TYR A 241 22.67 -0.19 -7.73
C TYR A 241 23.66 0.05 -8.86
N SER A 242 24.71 -0.78 -8.88
CA SER A 242 25.73 -0.75 -9.93
C SER A 242 25.61 -1.98 -10.81
N ARG A 243 25.68 -1.81 -12.13
CA ARG A 243 25.62 -2.92 -13.08
C ARG A 243 26.67 -4.00 -12.75
N GLY A 244 26.26 -5.27 -12.80
CA GLY A 244 27.05 -6.45 -12.45
C GLY A 244 27.21 -6.69 -10.95
N SER A 245 26.67 -5.81 -10.09
CA SER A 245 26.67 -6.04 -8.64
C SER A 245 25.64 -7.08 -8.24
N MET A 246 25.97 -7.85 -7.21
CA MET A 246 25.05 -8.75 -6.54
C MET A 246 24.46 -8.07 -5.31
N ILE A 247 23.14 -8.11 -5.17
CA ILE A 247 22.40 -7.52 -4.06
C ILE A 247 21.49 -8.58 -3.42
N VAL A 248 21.05 -8.31 -2.19
CA VAL A 248 20.08 -9.15 -1.49
C VAL A 248 18.94 -8.27 -0.99
N TRP A 249 17.71 -8.64 -1.27
CA TRP A 249 16.53 -8.04 -0.64
C TRP A 249 16.11 -8.92 0.54
N TRP A 250 16.21 -8.36 1.74
CA TRP A 250 16.00 -9.12 2.98
C TRP A 250 14.53 -9.17 3.39
N GLY A 251 13.74 -8.16 3.02
CA GLY A 251 12.29 -8.16 3.22
C GLY A 251 11.53 -8.97 2.18
N PHE A 252 10.25 -9.22 2.43
CA PHE A 252 9.32 -9.64 1.39
C PHE A 252 9.17 -8.53 0.36
N SER A 253 9.11 -8.89 -0.92
CA SER A 253 9.00 -7.91 -2.00
C SER A 253 7.70 -8.08 -2.76
N SER A 254 6.75 -7.18 -2.50
CA SER A 254 5.51 -7.06 -3.26
C SER A 254 5.79 -6.43 -4.63
N CYS A 255 5.37 -7.09 -5.70
CA CYS A 255 5.56 -6.64 -7.07
C CYS A 255 4.27 -6.81 -7.87
N SER A 256 4.14 -6.03 -8.95
CA SER A 256 3.01 -6.10 -9.87
C SER A 256 3.47 -6.79 -11.17
N LEU A 257 2.63 -7.66 -11.73
CA LEU A 257 2.85 -8.20 -13.08
C LEU A 257 2.49 -7.19 -14.18
N SER A 258 1.60 -6.25 -13.86
CA SER A 258 1.21 -5.19 -14.78
C SER A 258 2.10 -3.97 -14.60
N ILE A 259 2.75 -3.53 -15.68
CA ILE A 259 3.51 -2.27 -15.67
C ILE A 259 2.59 -1.05 -15.65
N GLU A 260 1.35 -1.19 -16.12
CA GLU A 260 0.38 -0.09 -16.23
C GLU A 260 -0.04 0.44 -14.86
N THR A 261 -0.08 -0.43 -13.83
CA THR A 261 -0.39 -0.04 -12.45
C THR A 261 0.58 1.01 -11.91
N LEU A 262 1.82 1.01 -12.40
CA LEU A 262 2.85 1.97 -12.00
C LEU A 262 2.60 3.39 -12.50
N GLN A 263 1.77 3.59 -13.53
CA GLN A 263 1.43 4.93 -14.01
C GLN A 263 0.62 5.74 -13.00
N THR A 264 -0.05 5.05 -12.08
CA THR A 264 -0.85 5.72 -11.06
C THR A 264 0.07 6.38 -10.03
N GLU A 265 -0.31 7.58 -9.58
CA GLU A 265 0.41 8.30 -8.52
C GLU A 265 0.49 7.48 -7.23
N ARG A 266 -0.36 6.46 -7.06
CA ARG A 266 -0.32 5.55 -5.92
C ARG A 266 1.00 4.75 -5.86
N PHE A 267 1.47 4.21 -6.98
CA PHE A 267 2.66 3.36 -7.05
C PHE A 267 3.93 4.15 -7.39
N LEU A 268 4.13 4.52 -8.66
CA LEU A 268 5.32 5.27 -9.11
C LEU A 268 4.97 6.70 -9.52
N GLY A 269 3.85 6.90 -10.20
CA GLY A 269 3.43 8.21 -10.69
C GLY A 269 4.30 8.76 -11.81
N LYS A 270 4.02 10.00 -12.22
CA LYS A 270 4.70 10.66 -13.36
C LYS A 270 5.71 11.73 -12.96
N THR A 271 5.74 12.10 -11.68
CA THR A 271 6.52 13.23 -11.19
C THR A 271 7.39 12.84 -9.99
N GLY A 272 8.38 13.67 -9.66
CA GLY A 272 9.29 13.43 -8.55
C GLY A 272 10.41 12.43 -8.87
N SER A 273 11.36 12.35 -7.94
CA SER A 273 12.47 11.40 -7.99
C SER A 273 11.97 9.99 -7.70
N ARG A 274 12.19 9.06 -8.63
CA ARG A 274 11.56 7.74 -8.61
C ARG A 274 12.39 6.69 -9.33
N THR A 275 12.31 5.45 -8.84
CA THR A 275 13.02 4.29 -9.36
C THR A 275 12.03 3.19 -9.72
N LEU A 276 12.12 2.70 -10.95
CA LEU A 276 11.39 1.54 -11.45
C LEU A 276 12.31 0.33 -11.49
N PHE A 277 11.94 -0.74 -10.79
CA PHE A 277 12.58 -2.04 -10.92
C PHE A 277 11.82 -2.89 -11.93
N SER A 278 12.55 -3.46 -12.88
CA SER A 278 12.10 -4.56 -13.73
C SER A 278 12.91 -5.79 -13.34
N ILE A 279 12.23 -6.82 -12.87
CA ILE A 279 12.85 -7.94 -12.15
C ILE A 279 12.49 -9.22 -12.88
N GLU A 280 13.46 -9.90 -13.46
CA GLU A 280 13.31 -11.27 -13.95
C GLU A 280 13.38 -12.22 -12.75
N CYS A 281 12.25 -12.82 -12.38
CA CYS A 281 12.11 -13.69 -11.22
C CYS A 281 11.85 -15.13 -11.64
N ASP A 282 12.42 -16.09 -10.91
CA ASP A 282 12.14 -17.53 -11.04
C ASP A 282 11.24 -18.05 -9.91
N SER A 283 11.19 -17.32 -8.78
CA SER A 283 10.53 -17.78 -7.56
C SER A 283 9.27 -16.98 -7.17
N ALA A 284 8.73 -16.19 -8.09
CA ALA A 284 7.55 -15.37 -7.83
C ALA A 284 6.32 -16.20 -7.44
N LYS A 285 5.64 -15.78 -6.37
CA LYS A 285 4.40 -16.40 -5.88
C LYS A 285 3.22 -15.52 -6.23
N ASN A 286 2.32 -15.99 -7.09
CA ASN A 286 1.08 -15.27 -7.36
C ASN A 286 0.16 -15.37 -6.14
N ILE A 287 -0.15 -14.24 -5.54
CA ILE A 287 -1.00 -14.17 -4.34
C ILE A 287 -2.33 -13.47 -4.61
N ARG A 288 -2.70 -13.29 -5.88
CA ARG A 288 -3.94 -12.60 -6.27
C ARG A 288 -5.18 -13.16 -5.58
N SER A 289 -5.28 -14.48 -5.47
CA SER A 289 -6.40 -15.18 -4.82
C SER A 289 -6.43 -15.05 -3.29
N HIS A 290 -5.35 -14.57 -2.68
CA HIS A 290 -5.13 -14.53 -1.23
C HIS A 290 -4.79 -13.13 -0.72
N SER A 291 -4.74 -12.13 -1.61
CA SER A 291 -4.51 -10.73 -1.29
C SER A 291 -5.82 -10.03 -1.00
N PHE A 292 -5.78 -9.03 -0.11
CA PHE A 292 -6.93 -8.16 0.11
C PHE A 292 -7.24 -7.30 -1.13
N TYR A 293 -6.23 -7.05 -1.99
CA TYR A 293 -6.34 -6.25 -3.20
C TYR A 293 -6.15 -7.10 -4.47
N ALA A 294 -7.14 -7.93 -4.80
CA ALA A 294 -7.07 -8.88 -5.92
C ALA A 294 -6.92 -8.23 -7.31
N GLU A 295 -7.13 -6.93 -7.45
CA GLU A 295 -6.98 -6.19 -8.72
C GLU A 295 -5.54 -5.74 -9.00
N GLU A 296 -4.61 -5.95 -8.06
CA GLU A 296 -3.24 -5.48 -8.19
C GLU A 296 -2.31 -6.44 -8.94
N ASP A 297 -2.85 -7.60 -9.38
CA ASP A 297 -2.09 -8.69 -10.01
C ASP A 297 -0.75 -8.94 -9.32
N GLU A 298 -0.82 -8.99 -7.99
CA GLU A 298 0.36 -8.99 -7.14
C GLU A 298 1.05 -10.35 -7.16
N VAL A 299 2.37 -10.28 -7.32
CA VAL A 299 3.28 -11.37 -7.00
C VAL A 299 4.17 -11.00 -5.81
N LEU A 300 4.41 -11.98 -4.95
CA LEU A 300 5.24 -11.82 -3.78
C LEU A 300 6.53 -12.62 -3.94
N LEU A 301 7.66 -11.97 -3.70
CA LEU A 301 8.95 -12.63 -3.56
C LEU A 301 9.25 -12.85 -2.08
N LEU A 302 9.72 -14.06 -1.74
CA LEU A 302 10.14 -14.41 -0.39
C LEU A 302 11.30 -13.52 0.09
N PRO A 303 11.53 -13.40 1.40
CA PRO A 303 12.68 -12.69 1.92
C PRO A 303 14.01 -13.37 1.56
N ALA A 304 15.07 -12.57 1.65
CA ALA A 304 16.46 -12.96 1.39
C ALA A 304 16.69 -13.55 -0.01
N ARG A 305 16.08 -12.95 -1.04
CA ARG A 305 16.40 -13.25 -2.45
C ARG A 305 17.65 -12.48 -2.90
N GLN A 306 18.44 -13.12 -3.75
CA GLN A 306 19.62 -12.51 -4.37
C GLN A 306 19.32 -12.11 -5.80
N PHE A 307 19.79 -10.94 -6.20
CA PHE A 307 19.64 -10.43 -7.56
C PHE A 307 20.96 -9.93 -8.11
N GLU A 308 21.15 -10.08 -9.42
CA GLU A 308 22.20 -9.40 -10.19
C GLU A 308 21.61 -8.15 -10.85
N VAL A 309 22.33 -7.03 -10.78
CA VAL A 309 21.96 -5.79 -11.47
C VAL A 309 22.36 -5.87 -12.94
N MET A 310 21.40 -6.12 -13.82
CA MET A 310 21.64 -6.30 -15.25
C MET A 310 21.91 -4.97 -15.98
N GLY A 311 21.23 -3.90 -15.56
CA GLY A 311 21.33 -2.58 -16.19
C GLY A 311 20.69 -1.48 -15.36
N CYS A 312 21.21 -0.26 -15.52
CA CYS A 312 20.68 0.96 -14.93
C CYS A 312 20.50 1.99 -16.05
N LEU A 313 19.37 2.68 -16.09
CA LEU A 313 19.02 3.65 -17.11
C LEU A 313 18.41 4.90 -16.45
N ASP A 314 18.97 6.06 -16.74
CA ASP A 314 18.37 7.35 -16.41
C ASP A 314 17.53 7.81 -17.60
N GLN A 315 16.23 8.00 -17.38
CA GLN A 315 15.27 8.47 -18.40
C GLN A 315 14.99 9.98 -18.29
N GLY A 316 15.72 10.69 -17.45
CA GLY A 316 15.46 12.09 -17.14
C GLY A 316 14.19 12.29 -16.31
N ASN A 317 13.90 13.55 -15.96
CA ASN A 317 12.73 13.93 -15.16
C ASN A 317 12.61 13.14 -13.83
N GLY A 318 13.76 12.77 -13.26
CA GLY A 318 13.86 12.02 -12.00
C GLY A 318 13.45 10.56 -12.09
N LEU A 319 13.32 9.96 -13.28
CA LEU A 319 13.00 8.53 -13.45
C LEU A 319 14.28 7.71 -13.71
N HIS A 320 14.58 6.79 -12.79
CA HIS A 320 15.60 5.78 -12.97
C HIS A 320 14.96 4.40 -13.18
N ILE A 321 15.49 3.61 -14.09
CA ILE A 321 15.07 2.23 -14.34
C ILE A 321 16.23 1.30 -14.02
N ILE A 322 15.97 0.30 -13.19
CA ILE A 322 16.95 -0.70 -12.77
C ILE A 322 16.42 -2.08 -13.18
N GLN A 323 17.21 -2.81 -13.94
CA GLN A 323 16.91 -4.18 -14.34
C GLN A 323 17.65 -5.14 -13.42
N LEU A 324 16.89 -6.07 -12.84
CA LEU A 324 17.39 -7.09 -11.93
C LEU A 324 17.08 -8.48 -12.51
N LYS A 325 17.97 -9.42 -12.24
CA LYS A 325 17.74 -10.84 -12.50
C LYS A 325 17.92 -11.63 -11.21
N GLU A 326 16.92 -12.41 -10.84
CA GLU A 326 17.01 -13.31 -9.70
C GLU A 326 18.11 -14.34 -9.92
N THR A 327 18.90 -14.59 -8.88
CA THR A 327 20.02 -15.54 -8.91
C THR A 327 20.02 -16.36 -7.64
N GLN A 328 20.69 -17.52 -7.69
CA GLN A 328 20.80 -18.38 -6.52
C GLN A 328 22.08 -18.05 -5.74
N PRO A 329 21.98 -17.73 -4.43
CA PRO A 329 23.15 -17.50 -3.62
C PRO A 329 23.93 -18.80 -3.40
N LYS A 330 25.26 -18.70 -3.25
CA LYS A 330 26.14 -19.85 -2.97
C LYS A 330 25.70 -20.67 -1.75
N PHE A 331 25.14 -20.01 -0.75
CA PHE A 331 24.58 -20.62 0.45
C PHE A 331 23.18 -20.06 0.68
N SER A 332 22.25 -20.91 1.15
CA SER A 332 20.90 -20.44 1.41
C SER A 332 20.87 -19.36 2.50
N LEU A 333 20.23 -18.23 2.18
CA LEU A 333 20.07 -17.08 3.07
C LEU A 333 18.81 -17.17 3.93
N ILE A 334 17.93 -18.13 3.65
CA ILE A 334 16.74 -18.45 4.44
C ILE A 334 16.48 -19.96 4.43
N LYS A 335 16.21 -20.54 5.59
CA LYS A 335 15.88 -21.96 5.70
C LYS A 335 14.43 -22.19 5.29
N LEU A 336 14.24 -22.78 4.11
CA LEU A 336 12.94 -23.21 3.60
C LEU A 336 12.81 -24.73 3.79
N ASP A 337 11.59 -25.21 4.01
CA ASP A 337 11.34 -26.65 4.06
C ASP A 337 11.67 -27.28 2.70
N PRO A 338 12.25 -28.50 2.67
CA PRO A 338 12.43 -29.23 1.44
C PRO A 338 11.05 -29.51 0.82
N SER A 339 10.89 -29.07 -0.42
CA SER A 339 9.68 -29.25 -1.24
C SER A 339 9.41 -30.69 -1.60
#